data_AF-A0A9N9DS01-F1
#
_entry.id   AF-A0A9N9DS01-F1
#
_cell.length_a   1.000
_cell.length_b   1.000
_cell.length_c   1.000
_cell.angle_alpha   90.00
_cell.angle_beta   90.00
_cell.angle_gamma   90.00
#
_symmetry.space_group_name_H-M   'P 1'
#
loop_
_entity.id
_entity.type
_entity.pdbx_description
1 polymer ?
#
loop_
_entity_poly.entity_id
_entity_poly.type
_entity_poly.pdbx_seq_one_letter_code
_entity_poly.pdbx_strand_id
1 'polypeptide(L)'
;TLGEIVDSKCLPAGYSTSVSPLPNVCDHCKKKLDDGEVLVCGHGYHFEYYQKLKYSCYYCEEYYKREIYNNVNSFLKRLEKGPNILTTEEKEGENVEDIANENDEKAEEIETNKSQQVHVTFINALNQIGTW
;
A
#
# COMPACT_ATOMS: atom_id res chain seq x y z
N THR A 1 10.64 8.36 -22.37
CA THR A 1 10.62 8.85 -20.98
C THR A 1 11.66 9.95 -20.84
N LEU A 2 11.32 11.07 -20.18
CA LEU A 2 12.08 12.34 -20.20
C LEU A 2 13.41 12.36 -19.42
N GLY A 3 13.95 11.20 -19.02
CA GLY A 3 15.22 11.15 -18.28
C GLY A 3 15.14 11.66 -16.82
N GLU A 4 13.94 11.90 -16.30
CA GLU A 4 13.73 12.33 -14.92
C GLU A 4 13.58 11.12 -13.98
N ILE A 5 14.27 11.19 -12.84
CA ILE A 5 14.11 10.24 -11.73
C ILE A 5 12.86 10.66 -10.97
N VAL A 6 11.77 9.94 -11.17
CA VAL A 6 10.50 10.19 -10.46
C VAL A 6 10.50 9.37 -9.17
N ASP A 7 10.30 10.03 -8.02
CA ASP A 7 10.13 9.36 -6.72
C ASP A 7 8.93 8.40 -6.80
N SER A 8 9.11 7.17 -6.33
CA SER A 8 8.06 6.14 -6.25
C SER A 8 6.79 6.63 -5.52
N LYS A 9 6.90 7.64 -4.66
CA LYS A 9 5.77 8.30 -3.97
C LYS A 9 4.90 9.19 -4.88
N CYS A 10 5.45 9.64 -6.01
CA CYS A 10 4.74 10.47 -6.99
C CYS A 10 3.98 9.64 -8.03
N LEU A 11 4.18 8.33 -8.02
CA LEU A 11 3.42 7.41 -8.82
C LEU A 11 2.04 7.23 -8.16
N PRO A 12 0.91 7.38 -8.87
CA PRO A 12 -0.40 7.02 -8.31
C PRO A 12 -0.32 5.60 -7.73
N ALA A 13 -1.07 5.30 -6.67
CA ALA A 13 -1.02 4.01 -5.95
C ALA A 13 -1.23 2.73 -6.82
N GLY A 14 -1.34 2.86 -8.14
CA GLY A 14 -1.45 1.79 -9.12
C GLY A 14 -0.15 1.04 -9.47
N TYR A 15 1.01 1.36 -8.88
CA TYR A 15 2.26 0.61 -9.11
C TYR A 15 2.54 -0.46 -8.05
N SER A 16 1.53 -0.88 -7.29
CA SER A 16 1.70 -1.90 -6.26
C SER A 16 1.88 -3.33 -6.80
N THR A 17 2.07 -3.49 -8.11
CA THR A 17 2.37 -4.80 -8.70
C THR A 17 3.86 -5.12 -8.54
N SER A 18 4.22 -6.40 -8.39
CA SER A 18 5.62 -6.84 -8.36
C SER A 18 6.35 -6.70 -9.70
N VAL A 19 5.66 -6.22 -10.75
CA VAL A 19 6.20 -6.08 -12.10
C VAL A 19 6.14 -4.61 -12.50
N SER A 20 7.29 -3.94 -12.44
CA SER A 20 7.40 -2.55 -12.90
C SER A 20 7.10 -2.46 -14.40
N PRO A 21 6.33 -1.45 -14.84
CA PRO A 21 6.08 -1.24 -16.26
C PRO A 21 7.37 -0.90 -17.02
N LEU A 22 7.47 -1.40 -18.25
CA LEU A 22 8.63 -1.20 -19.10
C LEU A 22 8.34 -0.15 -20.19
N PRO A 23 9.15 0.91 -20.30
CA PRO A 23 8.93 1.94 -21.31
C PRO A 23 9.13 1.36 -22.72
N ASN A 24 8.21 1.68 -23.64
CA ASN A 24 8.25 1.28 -25.06
C ASN A 24 8.29 -0.23 -25.32
N VAL A 25 7.87 -1.05 -24.36
CA VAL A 25 7.85 -2.52 -24.46
C VAL A 25 6.46 -3.02 -24.11
N CYS A 26 5.98 -4.02 -24.84
CA CYS A 26 4.76 -4.73 -24.51
C CYS A 26 4.99 -5.63 -23.29
N ASP A 27 4.22 -5.41 -22.25
CA ASP A 27 4.25 -6.13 -20.99
C ASP A 27 3.82 -7.59 -21.10
N HIS A 28 3.14 -7.97 -22.19
CA HIS A 28 2.80 -9.36 -22.44
C HIS A 28 3.90 -10.12 -23.21
N CYS A 29 4.29 -9.64 -24.40
CA CYS A 29 5.22 -10.37 -25.28
C CYS A 29 6.69 -9.95 -25.13
N LYS A 30 6.97 -8.90 -24.34
CA LYS A 30 8.31 -8.33 -24.07
C LYS A 30 9.04 -7.81 -25.32
N LYS A 31 8.34 -7.59 -26.42
CA LYS A 31 8.85 -6.93 -27.64
C LYS A 31 8.56 -5.43 -27.60
N LYS A 32 9.23 -4.68 -28.49
CA LYS A 32 8.96 -3.25 -28.68
C LYS A 32 7.46 -3.03 -28.88
N LEU A 33 6.91 -2.04 -28.19
CA LEU A 33 5.53 -1.60 -28.35
C LEU A 33 5.45 -0.70 -29.58
N ASP A 34 5.01 -1.26 -30.70
CA ASP A 34 4.86 -0.62 -32.01
C ASP A 34 3.39 -0.40 -32.40
N ASP A 35 2.48 -1.29 -31.99
CA ASP A 35 1.04 -1.16 -32.16
C ASP A 35 0.25 -1.50 -30.88
N GLY A 36 0.01 -0.50 -30.02
CA GLY A 36 -0.68 -0.74 -28.77
C GLY A 36 -0.94 0.50 -27.94
N GLU A 37 -1.23 0.28 -26.66
CA GLU A 37 -1.57 1.32 -25.71
C GLU A 37 -0.80 1.16 -24.40
N VAL A 38 -0.38 2.28 -23.82
CA VAL A 38 0.17 2.35 -22.47
C VAL A 38 -0.95 2.80 -21.54
N LEU A 39 -1.28 1.94 -20.57
CA LEU A 39 -2.37 2.18 -19.63
C LEU A 39 -1.96 3.19 -18.54
N VAL A 40 -2.93 3.69 -17.79
CA VAL A 40 -2.69 4.65 -16.69
C VAL A 40 -1.79 4.11 -15.57
N CYS A 41 -1.68 2.79 -15.42
CA CYS A 41 -0.74 2.13 -14.51
C CYS A 41 0.69 2.02 -15.07
N GLY A 42 0.92 2.52 -16.29
CA GLY A 42 2.20 2.48 -16.99
C GLY A 42 2.45 1.22 -17.80
N HIS A 43 1.68 0.14 -17.63
CA HIS A 43 1.87 -1.09 -18.42
C HIS A 43 1.41 -0.91 -19.86
N GLY A 44 2.23 -1.37 -20.81
CA GLY A 44 1.97 -1.26 -22.24
C GLY A 44 1.58 -2.60 -22.86
N TYR A 45 0.57 -2.64 -23.73
CA TYR A 45 0.16 -3.87 -24.40
C TYR A 45 -0.09 -3.63 -25.88
N HIS A 46 0.38 -4.55 -26.73
CA HIS A 46 -0.08 -4.60 -28.12
C HIS A 46 -1.58 -4.84 -28.15
N PHE A 47 -2.30 -4.24 -29.11
CA PHE A 47 -3.76 -4.29 -29.15
C PHE A 47 -4.32 -5.72 -29.14
N GLU A 48 -3.66 -6.65 -29.84
CA GLU A 48 -4.03 -8.07 -29.84
C GLU A 48 -4.03 -8.67 -28.43
N TYR A 49 -2.98 -8.40 -27.65
CA TYR A 49 -2.89 -8.90 -26.27
C TYR A 49 -3.83 -8.14 -25.34
N TYR A 50 -3.97 -6.83 -25.53
CA TYR A 50 -4.86 -6.03 -24.71
C TYR A 50 -6.33 -6.48 -24.88
N GLN A 51 -6.74 -6.80 -26.11
CA GLN A 51 -8.06 -7.37 -26.38
C GLN A 51 -8.23 -8.76 -25.76
N LYS A 52 -7.22 -9.63 -25.83
CA LYS A 52 -7.23 -10.95 -25.16
C LYS A 52 -7.40 -10.82 -23.63
N LEU A 53 -6.83 -9.77 -23.05
CA LEU A 53 -6.99 -9.40 -21.64
C LEU A 53 -8.29 -8.65 -21.35
N LYS A 54 -9.22 -8.56 -22.31
CA LYS A 54 -10.51 -7.83 -22.16
C LYS A 54 -10.32 -6.39 -21.71
N TYR A 55 -9.28 -5.75 -22.21
CA TYR A 55 -8.93 -4.37 -21.92
C TYR A 55 -8.59 -4.10 -20.42
N SER A 56 -8.15 -5.12 -19.67
CA SER A 56 -7.60 -4.97 -18.33
C SER A 56 -6.06 -5.08 -18.33
N CYS A 57 -5.42 -4.45 -17.34
CA CYS A 57 -4.02 -4.73 -17.03
C CYS A 57 -3.92 -6.03 -16.25
N TYR A 58 -3.27 -7.04 -16.83
CA TYR A 58 -3.06 -8.33 -16.19
C TYR A 58 -2.37 -8.21 -14.82
N TYR A 59 -1.30 -7.42 -14.74
CA TYR A 59 -0.50 -7.32 -13.51
C TYR A 59 -1.26 -6.62 -12.38
N CYS A 60 -1.98 -5.54 -12.68
CA CYS A 60 -2.79 -4.84 -11.70
C CYS A 60 -3.98 -5.71 -11.25
N GLU A 61 -4.63 -6.40 -12.19
CA GLU A 61 -5.77 -7.27 -11.87
C GLU A 61 -5.35 -8.41 -10.91
N GLU A 62 -4.23 -9.08 -11.19
CA GLU A 62 -3.70 -10.14 -10.33
C GLU A 62 -3.28 -9.61 -8.96
N TYR A 63 -2.69 -8.42 -8.91
CA TYR A 63 -2.40 -7.75 -7.63
C TYR A 63 -3.67 -7.53 -6.82
N TYR A 64 -4.72 -6.94 -7.41
CA TYR A 64 -5.96 -6.67 -6.70
C TYR A 64 -6.62 -7.96 -6.19
N LYS A 65 -6.70 -9.01 -7.02
CA LYS A 65 -7.25 -10.30 -6.59
C LYS A 65 -6.53 -10.84 -5.35
N ARG A 66 -5.19 -10.82 -5.38
CA ARG A 66 -4.37 -11.31 -4.27
C ARG A 66 -4.52 -10.46 -3.02
N GLU A 67 -4.42 -9.14 -3.14
CA GLU A 67 -4.47 -8.27 -1.96
C GLU A 67 -5.87 -8.18 -1.35
N ILE A 68 -6.94 -8.27 -2.14
CA ILE A 68 -8.29 -8.41 -1.60
C ILE A 68 -8.39 -9.69 -0.77
N TYR A 69 -7.91 -10.83 -1.29
CA TYR A 69 -7.91 -12.08 -0.56
C TYR A 69 -7.10 -11.98 0.74
N ASN A 70 -5.89 -11.43 0.68
CA ASN A 70 -5.02 -11.26 1.85
C ASN A 70 -5.66 -10.39 2.92
N ASN A 71 -6.24 -9.25 2.52
CA ASN A 71 -6.88 -8.30 3.43
C ASN A 71 -8.13 -8.89 4.08
N VAL A 72 -8.98 -9.58 3.30
CA VAL A 72 -10.17 -10.27 3.83
C VAL A 72 -9.76 -11.37 4.80
N ASN A 73 -8.79 -12.20 4.45
CA ASN A 73 -8.31 -13.28 5.33
C ASN A 73 -7.70 -12.74 6.63
N SER A 74 -6.90 -11.67 6.55
CA SER A 74 -6.36 -10.96 7.72
C SER A 74 -7.46 -10.40 8.62
N PHE A 75 -8.51 -9.82 8.02
CA PHE A 75 -9.67 -9.33 8.75
C PHE A 75 -10.43 -10.47 9.45
N LEU A 76 -10.71 -11.57 8.76
CA LEU A 76 -11.39 -12.73 9.34
C LEU A 76 -10.60 -13.31 10.51
N LYS A 77 -9.28 -13.47 10.38
CA LYS A 77 -8.41 -13.95 11.47
C LYS A 77 -8.51 -13.07 12.72
N ARG A 78 -8.61 -11.74 12.56
CA ARG A 78 -8.77 -10.81 13.69
C ARG A 78 -10.16 -10.92 14.33
N LEU A 79 -11.20 -11.17 13.54
CA LEU A 79 -12.55 -11.42 14.08
C LEU A 79 -12.59 -12.75 14.86
N GLU A 80 -11.96 -13.80 14.35
CA GLU A 80 -11.92 -15.13 14.96
C GLU A 80 -11.10 -15.16 16.25
N LYS A 81 -10.05 -14.33 16.35
CA LYS A 81 -9.19 -14.23 17.55
C LYS A 81 -9.93 -13.70 18.79
N GLY A 82 -11.13 -13.12 18.63
CA GLY A 82 -11.89 -12.54 19.73
C GLY A 82 -11.42 -11.13 20.11
N PRO A 83 -11.74 -10.62 21.31
CA PRO A 83 -11.29 -9.31 21.74
C PRO A 83 -9.75 -9.25 21.71
N ASN A 84 -9.18 -8.10 21.30
CA ASN A 84 -7.74 -7.82 21.42
C ASN A 84 -7.35 -7.71 22.91
N ILE A 85 -7.37 -8.82 23.62
CA ILE A 85 -6.68 -8.96 24.90
C ILE A 85 -5.26 -9.32 24.49
N LEU A 86 -4.32 -8.38 24.68
CA LEU A 86 -2.89 -8.65 24.56
C LEU A 86 -2.57 -9.86 25.44
N THR A 87 -2.42 -11.04 24.85
CA THR A 87 -1.95 -12.20 25.60
C THR A 87 -0.46 -12.01 25.83
N THR A 88 0.04 -12.42 26.99
CA THR A 88 1.46 -12.33 27.35
C THR A 88 2.38 -13.00 26.31
N GLU A 89 1.84 -13.93 25.53
CA GLU A 89 2.51 -14.64 24.44
C GLU A 89 2.83 -13.76 23.22
N GLU A 90 2.10 -12.65 22.99
CA GLU A 90 2.39 -11.70 21.90
C GLU A 90 3.58 -10.79 22.21
N LYS A 91 4.00 -10.70 23.48
CA LYS A 91 5.20 -9.96 23.89
C LYS A 91 6.50 -10.74 23.69
N GLU A 92 6.43 -12.05 23.51
CA GLU A 92 7.61 -12.93 23.47
C GLU A 92 7.97 -13.41 22.05
N GLY A 93 7.16 -13.05 21.03
CA GLY A 93 7.36 -13.48 19.65
C GLY A 93 8.22 -12.54 18.77
N GLU A 94 8.56 -11.35 19.25
CA GLU A 94 9.53 -10.48 18.59
C GLU A 94 10.93 -10.89 19.03
N ASN A 95 11.43 -11.96 18.39
CA ASN A 95 12.87 -12.17 18.30
C ASN A 95 13.42 -11.05 17.40
N VAL A 96 13.67 -9.90 18.03
CA VAL A 96 14.41 -8.78 17.48
C VAL A 96 15.86 -9.23 17.34
N GLU A 97 16.14 -9.92 16.24
CA GLU A 97 17.49 -9.95 15.69
C GLU A 97 17.62 -8.78 14.73
N ASP A 98 17.60 -7.56 15.28
CA ASP A 98 18.16 -6.39 14.63
C ASP A 98 18.61 -5.38 15.70
N ILE A 99 19.92 -5.46 15.97
CA ILE A 99 20.84 -4.34 16.22
C ILE A 99 20.33 -3.23 17.14
N ALA A 100 20.87 -3.25 18.36
CA ALA A 100 20.89 -2.16 19.32
C ALA A 100 21.02 -0.78 18.65
N ASN A 101 20.01 0.07 18.84
CA ASN A 101 20.17 1.50 18.78
C ASN A 101 19.34 2.12 19.92
N GLU A 102 20.03 2.57 20.96
CA GLU A 102 19.52 3.14 22.21
C GLU A 102 18.81 4.52 22.02
N ASN A 103 17.90 4.65 21.05
CA ASN A 103 17.19 5.90 20.77
C ASN A 103 15.66 5.76 20.60
N ASP A 104 15.09 4.57 20.79
CA ASP A 104 13.69 4.29 20.43
C ASP A 104 12.66 4.77 21.46
N GLU A 105 12.99 4.76 22.76
CA GLU A 105 12.08 5.20 23.83
C GLU A 105 11.64 6.67 23.67
N LYS A 106 12.51 7.52 23.11
CA LYS A 106 12.21 8.94 22.91
C LYS A 106 11.31 9.18 21.69
N ALA A 107 11.34 8.30 20.69
CA ALA A 107 10.52 8.42 19.49
C ALA A 107 9.06 8.04 19.78
N GLU A 108 8.84 6.97 20.55
CA GLU A 108 7.50 6.54 20.97
C GLU A 108 6.81 7.56 21.88
N GLU A 109 7.54 8.19 22.81
CA GLU A 109 7.01 9.29 23.64
C GLU A 109 6.60 10.51 22.78
N ILE A 110 7.32 10.80 21.69
CA ILE A 110 6.99 11.94 20.82
C ILE A 110 5.72 11.67 20.00
N GLU A 111 5.53 10.45 19.50
CA GLU A 111 4.34 10.08 18.72
C GLU A 111 3.07 9.99 19.57
N THR A 112 3.17 9.40 20.77
CA THR A 112 2.07 9.35 21.74
C THR A 112 1.62 10.75 22.17
N ASN A 113 2.57 11.65 22.44
CA ASN A 113 2.27 13.05 22.78
C ASN A 113 1.57 13.81 21.63
N LYS A 114 1.98 13.60 20.38
CA LYS A 114 1.31 14.20 19.21
C LYS A 114 -0.11 13.68 19.04
N SER A 115 -0.32 12.37 19.20
CA SER A 115 -1.64 11.75 19.09
C SER A 115 -2.62 12.27 20.16
N GLN A 116 -2.14 12.41 21.40
CA GLN A 116 -2.91 13.00 22.50
C GLN A 116 -3.28 14.47 22.23
N GLN A 117 -2.37 15.25 21.67
CA GLN A 117 -2.62 16.66 21.35
C GLN A 117 -3.70 16.84 20.25
N VAL A 118 -3.67 15.97 19.23
CA VAL A 118 -4.71 15.95 18.18
C VAL A 118 -6.07 15.56 18.77
N HIS A 119 -6.12 14.55 19.64
CA HIS A 119 -7.35 14.12 20.31
C HIS A 119 -7.97 15.24 21.17
N VAL A 120 -7.17 15.93 21.98
CA VAL A 120 -7.65 17.06 22.81
C VAL A 120 -8.18 18.21 21.94
N THR A 121 -7.50 18.52 20.84
CA THR A 121 -7.93 19.56 19.90
C THR A 121 -9.29 19.24 19.28
N PHE A 122 -9.50 17.98 18.89
CA PHE A 122 -10.76 17.50 18.34
C PHE A 122 -11.92 17.58 19.33
N ILE A 123 -11.71 17.14 20.58
CA ILE A 123 -12.74 17.21 21.63
C ILE A 123 -13.12 18.67 21.95
N ASN A 124 -12.13 19.57 22.00
CA ASN A 124 -12.40 20.99 22.22
C ASN A 124 -13.19 21.62 21.07
N ALA A 125 -12.91 21.25 19.82
CA ALA A 125 -13.68 21.72 18.66
C ALA A 125 -15.13 21.20 18.71
N LEU A 126 -15.35 19.95 19.09
CA LEU A 126 -16.70 19.39 19.27
C LEU A 126 -17.50 20.12 20.35
N ASN A 127 -16.87 20.46 21.47
CA ASN A 127 -17.52 21.19 22.56
C ASN A 127 -17.91 22.63 22.16
N GLN A 128 -17.12 23.27 21.28
CA GLN A 128 -17.44 24.59 20.75
C GLN A 128 -18.65 24.56 19.80
N ILE A 129 -18.88 23.46 19.08
CA ILE A 129 -20.06 23.29 18.22
C ILE A 129 -21.35 23.23 19.05
N GLY A 130 -21.29 22.70 20.28
CA GLY A 130 -22.45 22.60 21.18
C GLY A 130 -22.79 23.89 21.94
N THR A 131 -22.08 24.99 21.70
CA THR A 131 -22.27 26.28 22.40
C THR A 131 -22.76 27.41 21.49
N TRP A 132 -23.21 27.10 20.27
CA TRP A 132 -23.92 28.01 19.37
C TRP A 132 -25.44 27.88 19.49
#